data_AF-A0AAV5UBY9-F1
#
_entry.id   AF-A0AAV5UBY9-F1
#
_cell.length_a   1.000
_cell.length_b   1.000
_cell.length_c   1.000
_cell.angle_alpha   90.00
_cell.angle_beta   90.00
_cell.angle_gamma   90.00
#
_symmetry.space_group_name_H-M   'P 1'
#
loop_
_entity.id
_entity.type
_entity.pdbx_description
1 polymer ?
#
loop_
_entity_poly.entity_id
_entity_poly.type
_entity_poly.pdbx_seq_one_letter_code
_entity_poly.pdbx_strand_id
1 'polypeptide(L)'
;LIERLLHESNDQPCESRPSTSHSAVWDDIEAFERNTILEVEQKLHQLDNLIWGKCIVMEKNARTAKAYFRSNSVRIDGSRTDFDGSKFGLRRYGNVKRDETGETIFDGLGEGLDLRVDPTGDVLLRTSPEMCTVWISRGMKSEMVERGREVRLFDLRSFKNSLLERETNGDQRRNLLSESIVYIKFTPAPALSCPLWFCLVHLIAVELTTMLHPIGGSSVSTEEEASSSVSSTRSKNAPLHSPYTPSTSPSSHSSTPPPPPILKNGRNHKLDHEYASVMKSLSAARRESGGSSPKTSSSILRYSSSSSQDPQPRLAKLSLPPP
;
A
#
# COMPACT_ATOMS: atom_id res chain seq x y z
N LEU A 1 -4.61 8.84 -9.07
CA LEU A 1 -3.50 9.18 -9.99
C LEU A 1 -3.14 7.90 -10.75
N ILE A 2 -3.47 7.81 -12.02
CA ILE A 2 -2.96 6.78 -12.93
C ILE A 2 -1.86 7.46 -13.73
N GLU A 3 -0.69 6.85 -13.87
CA GLU A 3 0.24 7.23 -14.94
C GLU A 3 -0.46 6.90 -16.28
N ARG A 4 -1.20 7.86 -16.84
CA ARG A 4 -1.74 7.81 -18.21
C ARG A 4 -0.71 8.45 -19.14
N LEU A 5 -0.07 7.64 -19.98
CA LEU A 5 0.61 8.11 -21.19
C LEU A 5 -0.48 8.49 -22.20
N LEU A 6 -0.61 9.78 -22.51
CA LEU A 6 -1.53 10.27 -23.54
C LEU A 6 -0.91 10.05 -24.92
N HIS A 7 -1.73 9.56 -25.85
CA HIS A 7 -1.44 9.49 -27.28
C HIS A 7 -1.45 10.91 -27.87
N GLU A 8 -0.42 11.25 -28.67
CA GLU A 8 -0.53 12.30 -29.67
C GLU A 8 -0.97 11.68 -31.00
N SER A 9 -2.09 12.18 -31.51
CA SER A 9 -2.57 11.98 -32.86
C SER A 9 -1.72 12.77 -33.85
N ASN A 10 -1.06 12.09 -34.79
CA ASN A 10 -0.71 12.68 -36.08
C ASN A 10 -0.74 11.62 -37.18
N ASP A 11 -1.51 11.88 -38.23
CA ASP A 11 -1.70 11.03 -39.40
C ASP A 11 -0.41 10.94 -40.24
N GLN A 12 0.25 9.77 -40.28
CA GLN A 12 1.05 9.36 -41.44
C GLN A 12 1.34 7.84 -41.43
N PRO A 13 1.17 7.12 -42.57
CA PRO A 13 1.39 5.68 -42.63
C PRO A 13 2.84 5.39 -43.05
N CYS A 14 3.69 4.90 -42.14
CA CYS A 14 4.81 4.04 -42.51
C CYS A 14 5.41 3.31 -41.32
N GLU A 15 5.90 2.12 -41.61
CA GLU A 15 6.45 1.10 -40.74
C GLU A 15 7.52 1.60 -39.77
N SER A 16 7.30 1.39 -38.47
CA SER A 16 8.25 0.90 -37.46
C SER A 16 7.68 1.18 -36.06
N ARG A 17 7.02 0.18 -35.48
CA ARG A 17 6.49 0.25 -34.10
C ARG A 17 7.67 0.41 -33.13
N PRO A 18 7.68 1.43 -32.23
CA PRO A 18 8.60 1.41 -31.12
C PRO A 18 8.06 0.43 -30.04
N SER A 19 8.73 -0.72 -29.97
CA SER A 19 9.02 -1.57 -28.80
C SER A 19 8.15 -1.42 -27.54
N THR A 20 7.41 -2.50 -27.23
CA THR A 20 7.10 -3.03 -25.89
C THR A 20 7.50 -2.17 -24.69
N SER A 21 6.52 -1.53 -24.03
CA SER A 21 6.62 -1.12 -22.63
C SER A 21 6.91 -2.37 -21.78
N HIS A 22 8.12 -2.50 -21.25
CA HIS A 22 8.58 -3.66 -20.48
C HIS A 22 7.57 -4.03 -19.38
N SER A 23 6.84 -5.14 -19.56
CA SER A 23 6.12 -5.78 -18.46
C SER A 23 7.17 -6.16 -17.42
N ALA A 24 7.13 -5.55 -16.24
CA ALA A 24 8.04 -5.96 -15.17
C ALA A 24 7.68 -7.40 -14.78
N VAL A 25 8.69 -8.28 -14.77
CA VAL A 25 8.56 -9.71 -14.47
C VAL A 25 9.41 -10.01 -13.23
N TRP A 26 8.91 -10.87 -12.34
CA TRP A 26 9.63 -11.31 -11.13
C TRP A 26 9.69 -12.83 -11.03
N ASP A 27 10.86 -13.37 -10.75
CA ASP A 27 11.09 -14.79 -10.46
C ASP A 27 11.03 -15.11 -8.95
N ASP A 28 11.23 -14.09 -8.12
CA ASP A 28 11.19 -14.17 -6.66
C ASP A 28 10.13 -13.25 -6.05
N ILE A 29 9.29 -13.82 -5.17
CA ILE A 29 8.21 -13.07 -4.52
C ILE A 29 8.76 -12.07 -3.51
N GLU A 30 9.88 -12.38 -2.85
CA GLU A 30 10.51 -11.46 -1.90
C GLU A 30 11.10 -10.26 -2.64
N ALA A 31 11.67 -10.46 -3.84
CA ALA A 31 12.11 -9.39 -4.72
C ALA A 31 10.97 -8.50 -5.20
N PHE A 32 9.84 -9.11 -5.57
CA PHE A 32 8.63 -8.36 -5.90
C PHE A 32 8.14 -7.50 -4.72
N GLU A 33 8.05 -8.07 -3.51
CA GLU A 33 7.64 -7.35 -2.29
C GLU A 33 8.60 -6.20 -1.99
N ARG A 34 9.90 -6.47 -2.00
CA ARG A 34 10.95 -5.48 -1.73
C ARG A 34 10.86 -4.31 -2.71
N ASN A 35 10.76 -4.57 -4.01
CA ASN A 35 10.61 -3.51 -5.01
C ASN A 35 9.31 -2.73 -4.83
N THR A 36 8.22 -3.42 -4.52
CA THR A 36 6.90 -2.81 -4.32
C THR A 36 6.88 -1.88 -3.13
N ILE A 37 7.42 -2.31 -1.98
CA ILE A 37 7.53 -1.52 -0.76
C ILE A 37 8.47 -0.34 -0.96
N LEU A 38 9.65 -0.55 -1.54
CA LEU A 38 10.59 0.53 -1.82
C LEU A 38 9.96 1.61 -2.72
N GLU A 39 9.22 1.21 -3.76
CA GLU A 39 8.48 2.17 -4.61
C GLU A 39 7.46 2.98 -3.80
N VAL A 40 6.75 2.33 -2.86
CA VAL A 40 5.77 3.00 -2.00
C VAL A 40 6.47 3.95 -1.03
N GLU A 41 7.48 3.51 -0.29
CA GLU A 41 8.23 4.34 0.67
C GLU A 41 8.80 5.60 0.00
N GLN A 42 9.43 5.45 -1.17
CA GLN A 42 10.01 6.56 -1.92
C GLN A 42 8.96 7.58 -2.37
N LYS A 43 7.76 7.13 -2.76
CA LYS A 43 6.70 8.00 -3.27
C LYS A 43 5.73 8.48 -2.20
N LEU A 44 5.75 7.90 -1.01
CA LEU A 44 4.74 8.12 0.03
C LEU A 44 4.56 9.59 0.39
N HIS A 45 5.60 10.43 0.26
CA HIS A 45 5.55 11.87 0.55
C HIS A 45 4.92 12.73 -0.54
N GLN A 46 4.75 12.16 -1.71
CA GLN A 46 4.19 12.83 -2.88
C GLN A 46 2.73 12.41 -3.09
N LEU A 47 2.28 11.36 -2.41
CA LEU A 47 0.91 10.87 -2.51
C LEU A 47 -0.03 11.73 -1.67
N ASP A 48 -1.24 11.93 -2.20
CA ASP A 48 -2.33 12.57 -1.46
C ASP A 48 -2.75 11.69 -0.27
N ASN A 49 -2.92 12.30 0.90
CA ASN A 49 -3.29 11.64 2.16
C ASN A 49 -4.63 10.90 2.09
N LEU A 50 -5.46 11.13 1.07
CA LEU A 50 -6.70 10.39 0.86
C LEU A 50 -6.49 9.09 0.08
N ILE A 51 -5.28 8.78 -0.38
CA ILE A 51 -4.95 7.50 -1.00
C ILE A 51 -4.64 6.49 0.09
N TRP A 52 -5.43 5.42 0.16
CA TRP A 52 -5.34 4.42 1.21
C TRP A 52 -4.63 3.14 0.79
N GLY A 53 -4.68 2.82 -0.51
CA GLY A 53 -4.21 1.54 -1.04
C GLY A 53 -3.49 1.69 -2.37
N LYS A 54 -2.51 0.82 -2.62
CA LYS A 54 -1.94 0.58 -3.95
C LYS A 54 -2.26 -0.86 -4.34
N CYS A 55 -2.94 -1.04 -5.46
CA CYS A 55 -3.22 -2.35 -6.03
C CYS A 55 -2.33 -2.57 -7.26
N ILE A 56 -1.64 -3.71 -7.29
CA ILE A 56 -0.85 -4.18 -8.42
C ILE A 56 -1.53 -5.43 -8.95
N VAL A 57 -1.88 -5.43 -10.23
CA VAL A 57 -2.47 -6.58 -10.91
C VAL A 57 -1.37 -7.35 -11.61
N MET A 58 -1.36 -8.66 -11.37
CA MET A 58 -0.33 -9.56 -11.84
C MET A 58 -0.99 -10.75 -12.54
N GLU A 59 -0.41 -11.16 -13.66
CA GLU A 59 -0.71 -12.43 -14.32
C GLU A 59 0.56 -13.27 -14.30
N LYS A 60 0.54 -14.36 -13.53
CA LYS A 60 1.74 -15.11 -13.16
C LYS A 60 2.79 -14.17 -12.56
N ASN A 61 3.98 -14.12 -13.14
CA ASN A 61 5.07 -13.26 -12.72
C ASN A 61 5.08 -11.88 -13.39
N ALA A 62 4.16 -11.59 -14.30
CA ALA A 62 4.15 -10.34 -15.05
C ALA A 62 3.15 -9.34 -14.47
N ARG A 63 3.60 -8.11 -14.23
CA ARG A 63 2.70 -7.00 -13.86
C ARG A 63 1.95 -6.49 -15.08
N THR A 64 0.63 -6.42 -14.98
CA THR A 64 -0.25 -5.92 -16.04
C THR A 64 -0.79 -4.52 -15.74
N ALA A 65 -1.01 -4.18 -14.47
CA ALA A 65 -1.51 -2.86 -14.08
C ALA A 65 -1.10 -2.43 -12.67
N LYS A 66 -1.20 -1.12 -12.40
CA LYS A 66 -1.11 -0.51 -11.07
C LYS A 66 -2.22 0.52 -10.92
N ALA A 67 -2.81 0.59 -9.73
CA ALA A 67 -3.80 1.61 -9.37
C ALA A 67 -3.61 2.07 -7.93
N TYR A 68 -3.86 3.35 -7.69
CA TYR A 68 -3.90 3.94 -6.35
C TYR A 68 -5.35 4.24 -5.98
N PHE A 69 -5.79 3.72 -4.84
CA PHE A 69 -7.16 3.80 -4.38
C PHE A 69 -7.36 4.99 -3.45
N ARG A 70 -8.28 5.86 -3.87
CA ARG A 70 -8.74 7.02 -3.09
C ARG A 70 -10.18 6.85 -2.63
N SER A 71 -11.05 6.29 -3.47
CA SER A 71 -12.44 6.04 -3.08
C SER A 71 -12.48 4.95 -2.00
N ASN A 72 -13.37 5.11 -1.02
CA ASN A 72 -13.52 4.12 0.06
C ASN A 72 -14.09 2.79 -0.44
N SER A 73 -14.63 2.76 -1.66
CA SER A 73 -15.10 1.56 -2.34
C SER A 73 -14.56 1.55 -3.76
N VAL A 74 -13.88 0.47 -4.13
CA VAL A 74 -13.38 0.23 -5.48
C VAL A 74 -13.85 -1.14 -5.96
N ARG A 75 -14.62 -1.15 -7.04
CA ARG A 75 -15.03 -2.36 -7.74
C ARG A 75 -13.95 -2.81 -8.71
N ILE A 76 -13.56 -4.07 -8.66
CA ILE A 76 -12.62 -4.68 -9.60
C ILE A 76 -13.36 -5.81 -10.32
N ASP A 77 -13.51 -5.70 -11.64
CA ASP A 77 -14.29 -6.65 -12.44
C ASP A 77 -13.60 -7.05 -13.75
N GLY A 78 -14.24 -7.97 -14.49
CA GLY A 78 -13.76 -8.45 -15.79
C GLY A 78 -14.02 -7.50 -16.95
N SER A 79 -14.51 -6.27 -16.72
CA SER A 79 -14.85 -5.36 -17.81
C SER A 79 -13.61 -4.73 -18.48
N ARG A 80 -13.82 -4.04 -19.60
CA ARG A 80 -12.80 -3.24 -20.32
C ARG A 80 -12.80 -1.76 -19.92
N THR A 81 -13.47 -1.43 -18.81
CA THR A 81 -13.57 -0.06 -18.30
C THR A 81 -12.21 0.40 -17.78
N ASP A 82 -11.78 1.60 -18.15
CA ASP A 82 -10.59 2.21 -17.54
C ASP A 82 -10.80 2.41 -16.03
N PHE A 83 -9.71 2.45 -15.27
CA PHE A 83 -9.81 2.85 -13.86
C PHE A 83 -10.27 4.31 -13.75
N ASP A 84 -11.40 4.53 -13.08
CA ASP A 84 -12.00 5.86 -12.87
C ASP A 84 -11.89 6.35 -11.41
N GLY A 85 -11.22 5.58 -10.54
CA GLY A 85 -11.14 5.84 -9.11
C GLY A 85 -12.15 5.06 -8.27
N SER A 86 -13.17 4.45 -8.88
CA SER A 86 -14.22 3.66 -8.22
C SER A 86 -14.46 2.30 -8.87
N LYS A 87 -14.13 2.14 -10.15
CA LYS A 87 -14.23 0.90 -10.91
C LYS A 87 -12.94 0.64 -11.66
N PHE A 88 -12.47 -0.61 -11.65
CA PHE A 88 -11.21 -1.06 -12.24
C PHE A 88 -11.48 -2.30 -13.11
N GLY A 89 -11.66 -2.10 -14.43
CA GLY A 89 -11.90 -3.17 -15.38
C GLY A 89 -10.62 -3.85 -15.83
N LEU A 90 -10.41 -5.10 -15.42
CA LEU A 90 -9.12 -5.78 -15.59
C LEU A 90 -8.82 -6.15 -17.04
N ARG A 91 -9.84 -6.46 -17.87
CA ARG A 91 -9.63 -6.79 -19.29
C ARG A 91 -9.11 -5.62 -20.11
N ARG A 92 -9.15 -4.40 -19.57
CA ARG A 92 -8.53 -3.25 -20.21
C ARG A 92 -7.00 -3.36 -20.25
N TYR A 93 -6.41 -4.09 -19.31
CA TYR A 93 -4.97 -4.28 -19.16
C TYR A 93 -4.60 -5.67 -19.65
N GLY A 94 -4.22 -5.75 -20.92
CA GLY A 94 -3.90 -7.02 -21.58
C GLY A 94 -2.52 -7.55 -21.20
N ASN A 95 -2.39 -8.87 -21.25
CA ASN A 95 -1.12 -9.57 -21.22
C ASN A 95 -1.02 -10.44 -22.49
N VAL A 96 0.00 -10.20 -23.31
CA VAL A 96 0.21 -10.95 -24.57
C VAL A 96 0.50 -12.44 -24.30
N LYS A 97 0.96 -12.77 -23.09
CA LYS A 97 1.29 -14.14 -22.67
C LYS A 97 0.20 -14.82 -21.84
N ARG A 98 -1.03 -14.28 -21.85
CA ARG A 98 -2.15 -14.90 -21.13
C ARG A 98 -2.48 -16.26 -21.74
N ASP A 99 -2.64 -17.26 -20.90
CA ASP A 99 -3.01 -18.61 -21.30
C ASP A 99 -4.53 -18.86 -21.12
N GLU A 100 -4.98 -20.03 -21.54
CA GLU A 100 -6.38 -20.46 -21.47
C GLU A 100 -6.93 -20.46 -20.03
N THR A 101 -6.08 -20.78 -19.04
CA THR A 101 -6.46 -20.75 -17.63
C THR A 101 -6.72 -19.31 -17.19
N GLY A 102 -5.85 -18.38 -17.58
CA GLY A 102 -6.06 -16.95 -17.38
C GLY A 102 -7.37 -16.47 -17.99
N GLU A 103 -7.63 -16.77 -19.27
CA GLU A 103 -8.88 -16.37 -19.93
C GLU A 103 -10.13 -16.93 -19.22
N THR A 104 -10.09 -18.19 -18.79
CA THR A 104 -11.19 -18.80 -18.01
C THR A 104 -11.47 -18.05 -16.70
N ILE A 105 -10.41 -17.62 -15.99
CA ILE A 105 -10.57 -16.81 -14.77
C ILE A 105 -11.18 -15.45 -15.10
N PHE A 106 -10.72 -14.78 -16.16
CA PHE A 106 -11.26 -13.50 -16.61
C PHE A 106 -12.71 -13.60 -17.06
N ASP A 107 -13.14 -14.72 -17.66
CA ASP A 107 -14.54 -15.00 -18.00
C ASP A 107 -15.38 -15.16 -16.73
N GLY A 108 -14.83 -15.86 -15.73
CA GLY A 108 -15.46 -16.10 -14.43
C GLY A 108 -15.45 -14.92 -13.45
N LEU A 109 -14.92 -13.75 -13.82
CA LEU A 109 -14.93 -12.58 -12.93
C LEU A 109 -16.34 -12.01 -12.74
N GLY A 110 -17.22 -12.07 -13.75
CA GLY A 110 -18.57 -11.51 -13.67
C GLY A 110 -18.58 -10.04 -13.21
N GLU A 111 -19.41 -9.73 -12.21
CA GLU A 111 -19.44 -8.41 -11.54
C GLU A 111 -18.21 -8.12 -10.65
N GLY A 112 -17.37 -9.13 -10.42
CA GLY A 112 -16.10 -9.02 -9.75
C GLY A 112 -16.19 -8.96 -8.23
N LEU A 113 -15.34 -8.11 -7.65
CA LEU A 113 -15.24 -7.90 -6.22
C LEU A 113 -15.23 -6.41 -5.87
N ASP A 114 -15.68 -6.10 -4.65
CA ASP A 114 -15.61 -4.76 -4.08
C ASP A 114 -14.57 -4.76 -2.95
N LEU A 115 -13.56 -3.90 -3.07
CA LEU A 115 -12.65 -3.56 -1.98
C LEU A 115 -13.14 -2.30 -1.28
N ARG A 116 -13.26 -2.38 0.04
CA ARG A 116 -13.71 -1.25 0.86
C ARG A 116 -12.75 -0.96 1.98
N VAL A 117 -12.46 0.31 2.23
CA VAL A 117 -11.79 0.75 3.46
C VAL A 117 -12.83 1.40 4.36
N ASP A 118 -12.83 1.02 5.63
CA ASP A 118 -13.72 1.61 6.63
C ASP A 118 -13.05 2.79 7.36
N PRO A 119 -13.78 3.55 8.20
CA PRO A 119 -13.21 4.70 8.91
C PRO A 119 -12.08 4.35 9.88
N THR A 120 -12.04 3.11 10.37
CA THR A 120 -10.97 2.64 11.27
C THR A 120 -9.70 2.27 10.50
N GLY A 121 -9.78 2.23 9.17
CA GLY A 121 -8.72 1.82 8.26
C GLY A 121 -8.67 0.33 8.02
N ASP A 122 -9.67 -0.44 8.46
CA ASP A 122 -9.77 -1.85 8.11
C ASP A 122 -10.16 -1.97 6.63
N VAL A 123 -9.62 -2.99 5.97
CA VAL A 123 -9.92 -3.28 4.57
C VAL A 123 -10.81 -4.50 4.50
N LEU A 124 -11.92 -4.38 3.78
CA LEU A 124 -12.91 -5.41 3.54
C LEU A 124 -12.91 -5.80 2.07
N LEU A 125 -13.12 -7.09 1.80
CA LEU A 125 -13.33 -7.65 0.48
C LEU A 125 -14.71 -8.28 0.44
N ARG A 126 -15.52 -7.90 -0.54
CA ARG A 126 -16.78 -8.58 -0.86
C ARG A 126 -16.70 -9.15 -2.27
N THR A 127 -16.89 -10.46 -2.40
CA THR A 127 -16.95 -11.14 -3.70
C THR A 127 -18.39 -11.19 -4.21
N SER A 128 -18.59 -11.10 -5.52
CA SER A 128 -19.91 -11.38 -6.09
C SER A 128 -20.23 -12.89 -6.04
N PRO A 129 -21.50 -13.30 -5.85
CA PRO A 129 -21.87 -14.71 -5.75
C PRO A 129 -21.52 -15.54 -6.99
N GLU A 130 -21.60 -14.94 -8.17
CA GLU A 130 -21.35 -15.58 -9.47
C GLU A 130 -19.86 -15.61 -9.86
N MET A 131 -19.02 -14.89 -9.12
CA MET A 131 -17.59 -14.78 -9.40
C MET A 131 -16.84 -16.08 -9.03
N CYS A 132 -15.71 -16.31 -9.68
CA CYS A 132 -14.75 -17.37 -9.31
C CYS A 132 -14.24 -17.21 -7.86
N THR A 133 -13.92 -18.36 -7.24
CA THR A 133 -13.39 -18.39 -5.87
C THR A 133 -12.07 -17.64 -5.77
N VAL A 134 -11.82 -16.98 -4.64
CA VAL A 134 -10.54 -16.32 -4.36
C VAL A 134 -9.90 -16.86 -3.09
N TRP A 135 -8.57 -16.74 -3.05
CA TRP A 135 -7.72 -17.08 -1.94
C TRP A 135 -7.01 -15.83 -1.47
N ILE A 136 -7.08 -15.54 -0.17
CA ILE A 136 -6.32 -14.47 0.45
C ILE A 136 -5.04 -15.07 1.02
N SER A 137 -3.91 -14.40 0.87
CA SER A 137 -2.71 -14.75 1.63
C SER A 137 -1.99 -13.54 2.22
N ARG A 138 -1.54 -13.70 3.46
CA ARG A 138 -0.66 -12.77 4.20
C ARG A 138 0.53 -13.58 4.72
N GLY A 139 1.72 -13.32 4.19
CA GLY A 139 2.87 -14.21 4.38
C GLY A 139 2.56 -15.63 3.90
N MET A 140 2.87 -16.65 4.71
CA MET A 140 2.70 -18.06 4.33
C MET A 140 1.26 -18.61 4.49
N LYS A 141 0.37 -17.88 5.18
CA LYS A 141 -1.01 -18.35 5.41
C LYS A 141 -1.87 -18.00 4.20
N SER A 142 -2.56 -18.99 3.64
CA SER A 142 -3.52 -18.81 2.55
C SER A 142 -4.88 -19.37 2.96
N GLU A 143 -5.94 -18.60 2.79
CA GLU A 143 -7.32 -18.97 3.13
C GLU A 143 -8.25 -18.79 1.93
N MET A 144 -9.22 -19.69 1.77
CA MET A 144 -10.23 -19.61 0.72
C MET A 144 -11.39 -18.73 1.19
N VAL A 145 -11.86 -17.84 0.32
CA VAL A 145 -13.02 -16.98 0.58
C VAL A 145 -14.27 -17.61 -0.02
N GLU A 146 -15.30 -17.76 0.79
CA GLU A 146 -16.62 -18.17 0.32
C GLU A 146 -17.21 -17.11 -0.64
N ARG A 147 -17.78 -17.56 -1.76
CA ARG A 147 -18.38 -16.67 -2.76
C ARG A 147 -19.58 -15.91 -2.18
N GLY A 148 -19.76 -14.66 -2.62
CA GLY A 148 -20.85 -13.81 -2.14
C GLY A 148 -20.66 -13.29 -0.71
N ARG A 149 -19.55 -13.65 -0.04
CA ARG A 149 -19.27 -13.19 1.32
C ARG A 149 -18.36 -11.97 1.34
N GLU A 150 -18.52 -11.23 2.44
CA GLU A 150 -17.59 -10.20 2.86
C GLU A 150 -16.63 -10.76 3.91
N VAL A 151 -15.35 -10.46 3.75
CA VAL A 151 -14.26 -10.86 4.65
C VAL A 151 -13.33 -9.68 4.92
N ARG A 152 -12.69 -9.66 6.10
CA ARG A 152 -11.73 -8.63 6.49
C ARG A 152 -10.33 -8.97 5.95
N LEU A 153 -9.87 -8.21 4.96
CA LEU A 153 -8.54 -8.31 4.37
C LEU A 153 -7.44 -7.66 5.20
N PHE A 154 -7.75 -6.67 6.03
CA PHE A 154 -6.75 -6.02 6.85
C PHE A 154 -7.40 -5.48 8.12
N ASP A 155 -6.74 -5.68 9.26
CA ASP A 155 -7.15 -5.14 10.55
C ASP A 155 -6.07 -4.16 11.01
N LEU A 156 -6.33 -2.87 10.82
CA LEU A 156 -5.32 -1.83 11.05
C LEU A 156 -4.99 -1.70 12.52
N ARG A 157 -5.97 -1.93 13.40
CA ARG A 157 -5.77 -1.89 14.86
C ARG A 157 -4.85 -3.02 15.32
N SER A 158 -5.13 -4.24 14.88
CA SER A 158 -4.32 -5.42 15.22
C SER A 158 -2.91 -5.29 14.66
N PHE A 159 -2.78 -4.77 13.44
CA PHE A 159 -1.48 -4.47 12.84
C PHE A 159 -0.70 -3.44 13.66
N LYS A 160 -1.33 -2.31 14.03
CA LYS A 160 -0.72 -1.27 14.87
C LYS A 160 -0.26 -1.83 16.22
N ASN A 161 -1.07 -2.65 16.88
CA ASN A 161 -0.70 -3.27 18.14
C ASN A 161 0.50 -4.20 17.98
N SER A 162 0.52 -5.01 16.90
CA SER A 162 1.68 -5.87 16.61
C SER A 162 2.95 -5.08 16.34
N LEU A 163 2.86 -3.89 15.73
CA LEU A 163 4.00 -2.99 15.57
C LEU A 163 4.53 -2.48 16.91
N LEU A 164 3.65 -2.13 17.85
CA LEU A 164 4.06 -1.56 19.15
C LEU A 164 4.68 -2.60 20.08
N GLU A 165 4.33 -3.87 19.92
CA GLU A 165 4.81 -4.98 20.77
C GLU A 165 6.16 -5.55 20.32
N ARG A 166 6.63 -5.24 19.11
CA ARG A 166 7.90 -5.78 18.57
C ARG A 166 9.04 -4.77 18.74
N GLU A 167 10.15 -5.23 19.31
CA GLU A 167 11.41 -4.46 19.31
C GLU A 167 12.12 -4.58 17.95
N THR A 168 12.70 -3.48 17.47
CA THR A 168 13.36 -3.45 16.17
C THR A 168 14.81 -3.88 16.19
N ASN A 169 15.12 -4.88 15.38
CA ASN A 169 16.39 -5.03 14.67
C ASN A 169 16.14 -4.92 13.15
N GLY A 170 17.17 -4.63 12.35
CA GLY A 170 17.03 -4.20 10.95
C GLY A 170 16.25 -5.17 10.04
N ASP A 171 16.43 -6.48 10.21
CA ASP A 171 15.69 -7.50 9.45
C ASP A 171 14.20 -7.59 9.82
N GLN A 172 13.85 -7.22 11.06
CA GLN A 172 12.47 -7.21 11.53
C GLN A 172 11.63 -6.13 10.86
N ARG A 173 12.23 -4.98 10.51
CA ARG A 173 11.54 -3.90 9.81
C ARG A 173 11.00 -4.35 8.45
N ARG A 174 11.80 -5.12 7.71
CA ARG A 174 11.41 -5.63 6.39
C ARG A 174 10.21 -6.58 6.50
N ASN A 175 10.21 -7.45 7.51
CA ASN A 175 9.11 -8.36 7.80
C ASN A 175 7.84 -7.59 8.21
N LEU A 176 7.99 -6.52 9.00
CA LEU A 176 6.87 -5.65 9.37
C LEU A 176 6.28 -4.91 8.16
N LEU A 177 7.11 -4.54 7.20
CA LEU A 177 6.64 -3.92 5.95
C LEU A 177 5.96 -4.93 5.04
N SER A 178 6.43 -6.17 4.94
CA SER A 178 5.73 -7.19 4.14
C SER A 178 4.37 -7.55 4.74
N GLU A 179 4.18 -7.43 6.06
CA GLU A 179 2.87 -7.56 6.72
C GLU A 179 1.85 -6.48 6.29
N SER A 180 2.28 -5.38 5.64
CA SER A 180 1.37 -4.38 5.03
C SER A 180 0.78 -4.79 3.67
N ILE A 181 1.19 -5.95 3.16
CA ILE A 181 0.77 -6.49 1.87
C ILE A 181 -0.25 -7.61 2.07
N VAL A 182 -1.28 -7.61 1.22
CA VAL A 182 -2.27 -8.69 1.12
C VAL A 182 -2.32 -9.17 -0.31
N TYR A 183 -2.26 -10.49 -0.51
CA TYR A 183 -2.47 -11.11 -1.81
C TYR A 183 -3.90 -11.60 -1.95
N ILE A 184 -4.50 -11.30 -3.10
CA ILE A 184 -5.81 -11.82 -3.51
C ILE A 184 -5.57 -12.63 -4.77
N LYS A 185 -5.71 -13.95 -4.70
CA LYS A 185 -5.36 -14.89 -5.75
C LYS A 185 -6.61 -15.58 -6.27
N PHE A 186 -6.68 -15.86 -7.57
CA PHE A 186 -7.81 -16.56 -8.17
C PHE A 186 -7.61 -18.06 -8.31
N THR A 187 -6.49 -18.57 -7.79
CA THR A 187 -6.19 -19.99 -7.60
C THR A 187 -5.38 -20.17 -6.30
N PRO A 188 -5.32 -21.38 -5.72
CA PRO A 188 -4.51 -21.64 -4.53
C PRO A 188 -2.99 -21.65 -4.82
N ALA A 189 -2.57 -21.51 -6.08
CA ALA A 189 -1.16 -21.55 -6.48
C ALA A 189 -0.31 -20.48 -5.74
N PRO A 190 1.02 -20.67 -5.69
CA PRO A 190 1.94 -19.60 -5.32
C PRO A 190 1.70 -18.36 -6.18
N ALA A 191 1.89 -17.16 -5.62
CA ALA A 191 1.52 -15.89 -6.26
C ALA A 191 2.10 -15.77 -7.68
N LEU A 192 3.41 -15.94 -7.86
CA LEU A 192 4.08 -15.82 -9.17
C LEU A 192 3.67 -16.89 -10.20
N SER A 193 3.01 -17.96 -9.77
CA SER A 193 2.44 -19.00 -10.65
C SER A 193 0.92 -18.86 -10.82
N CYS A 194 0.28 -17.96 -10.07
CA CYS A 194 -1.16 -17.75 -10.11
C CYS A 194 -1.54 -17.02 -11.42
N PRO A 195 -2.47 -17.54 -12.23
CA PRO A 195 -2.79 -16.95 -13.54
C PRO A 195 -3.33 -15.52 -13.43
N LEU A 196 -3.98 -15.18 -12.33
CA LEU A 196 -4.39 -13.82 -11.98
C LEU A 196 -4.31 -13.66 -10.45
N TRP A 197 -3.67 -12.58 -10.00
CA TRP A 197 -3.65 -12.20 -8.59
C TRP A 197 -3.38 -10.71 -8.41
N PHE A 198 -3.72 -10.21 -7.23
CA PHE A 198 -3.49 -8.82 -6.82
C PHE A 198 -2.53 -8.78 -5.64
N CYS A 199 -1.63 -7.81 -5.67
CA CYS A 199 -0.90 -7.34 -4.51
C CYS A 199 -1.53 -6.02 -4.06
N LEU A 200 -2.18 -6.04 -2.90
CA LEU A 200 -2.74 -4.86 -2.25
C LEU A 200 -1.79 -4.40 -1.15
N VAL A 201 -1.23 -3.21 -1.30
CA VAL A 201 -0.39 -2.57 -0.28
C VAL A 201 -1.22 -1.56 0.48
N HIS A 202 -1.26 -1.70 1.81
CA HIS A 202 -1.95 -0.75 2.69
C HIS A 202 -1.04 0.43 3.04
N LEU A 203 -1.32 1.62 2.51
CA LEU A 203 -0.40 2.76 2.62
C LEU A 203 -0.27 3.28 4.06
N ILE A 204 -1.36 3.31 4.83
CA ILE A 204 -1.28 3.67 6.27
C ILE A 204 -0.38 2.69 7.03
N ALA A 205 -0.51 1.38 6.79
CA ALA A 205 0.31 0.39 7.46
C ALA A 205 1.79 0.60 7.15
N VAL A 206 2.16 0.87 5.88
CA VAL A 206 3.52 1.26 5.51
C VAL A 206 3.96 2.52 6.26
N GLU A 207 3.12 3.56 6.29
CA GLU A 207 3.42 4.82 6.99
C GLU A 207 3.67 4.60 8.48
N LEU A 208 2.78 3.89 9.18
CA LEU A 208 2.94 3.54 10.59
C LEU A 208 4.22 2.77 10.86
N THR A 209 4.55 1.77 10.03
CA THR A 209 5.80 1.02 10.15
C THR A 209 7.01 1.94 9.95
N THR A 210 6.97 2.83 8.95
CA THR A 210 8.09 3.76 8.69
C THR A 210 8.31 4.77 9.82
N MET A 211 7.24 5.20 10.49
CA MET A 211 7.30 6.14 11.60
C MET A 211 7.77 5.50 12.91
N LEU A 212 7.27 4.30 13.23
CA LEU A 212 7.62 3.60 14.46
C LEU A 212 8.99 2.92 14.38
N HIS A 213 9.43 2.54 13.17
CA HIS A 213 10.64 1.78 12.93
C HIS A 213 11.50 2.43 11.82
N PRO A 214 12.13 3.58 12.08
CA PRO A 214 12.96 4.27 11.10
C PRO A 214 14.27 3.52 10.81
N ILE A 215 14.83 3.73 9.62
CA ILE A 215 16.00 3.00 9.09
C ILE A 215 17.30 3.26 9.91
N GLY A 216 17.32 4.21 10.84
CA GLY A 216 18.51 4.63 11.60
C GLY A 216 18.44 4.48 13.11
N GLY A 217 17.50 3.70 13.65
CA GLY A 217 17.34 3.49 15.11
C GLY A 217 18.32 2.49 15.72
N SER A 218 19.60 2.50 15.32
CA SER A 218 20.65 1.80 16.07
C SER A 218 21.12 2.70 17.20
N SER A 219 20.94 2.23 18.43
CA SER A 219 21.52 2.73 19.67
C SER A 219 22.85 3.47 19.48
N VAL A 220 22.85 4.79 19.70
CA VAL A 220 24.06 5.49 20.15
C VAL A 220 24.28 5.01 21.58
N SER A 221 25.07 3.95 21.74
CA SER A 221 25.74 3.68 23.00
C SER A 221 26.75 4.81 23.20
N THR A 222 26.48 5.65 24.20
CA THR A 222 27.46 6.56 24.76
C THR A 222 28.63 5.72 25.27
N GLU A 223 29.69 5.59 24.47
CA GLU A 223 30.95 5.06 24.96
C GLU A 223 31.59 6.15 25.82
N GLU A 224 31.53 5.93 27.14
CA GLU A 224 32.33 6.67 28.12
C GLU A 224 33.82 6.51 27.78
N GLU A 225 34.53 7.64 27.84
CA GLU A 225 35.97 7.70 27.78
C GLU A 225 36.60 6.81 28.86
N ALA A 226 37.46 5.89 28.44
CA ALA A 226 38.51 5.34 29.30
C ALA A 226 39.85 5.43 28.56
N SER A 227 40.64 6.42 28.97
CA SER A 227 42.02 6.65 28.60
C SER A 227 42.95 5.49 28.99
N SER A 228 43.81 5.02 28.08
CA SER A 228 45.22 4.70 28.39
C SER A 228 46.11 4.51 27.14
N SER A 229 47.03 5.47 27.00
CA SER A 229 48.45 5.37 26.61
C SER A 229 48.98 4.44 25.49
N VAL A 230 49.58 5.13 24.49
CA VAL A 230 50.95 4.97 23.93
C VAL A 230 51.28 3.71 23.11
N SER A 231 51.51 3.90 21.79
CA SER A 231 52.84 3.76 21.15
C SER A 231 52.84 4.09 19.65
N SER A 232 53.87 4.85 19.28
CA SER A 232 54.35 5.32 17.97
C SER A 232 54.30 4.27 16.83
N THR A 233 54.08 4.65 15.56
CA THR A 233 55.18 5.04 14.67
C THR A 233 54.72 5.82 13.42
N ARG A 234 55.24 7.04 13.34
CA ARG A 234 55.64 7.86 12.18
C ARG A 234 55.78 7.15 10.81
N SER A 235 55.10 7.71 9.79
CA SER A 235 55.80 8.21 8.59
C SER A 235 54.98 9.26 7.82
N LYS A 236 55.71 10.30 7.43
CA LYS A 236 55.29 11.48 6.68
C LYS A 236 55.29 11.16 5.19
N ASN A 237 54.38 11.76 4.43
CA ASN A 237 54.69 12.64 3.28
C ASN A 237 53.41 13.08 2.55
N ALA A 238 53.15 14.39 2.55
CA ALA A 238 52.40 15.12 1.53
C ALA A 238 53.43 15.65 0.49
N PRO A 239 53.07 16.16 -0.72
CA PRO A 239 52.29 17.41 -0.86
C PRO A 239 51.42 17.63 -2.15
N LEU A 240 50.43 18.54 -1.98
CA LEU A 240 49.91 19.64 -2.86
C LEU A 240 49.56 19.46 -4.36
N HIS A 241 48.30 19.80 -4.72
CA HIS A 241 47.82 20.94 -5.57
C HIS A 241 46.38 20.64 -6.08
N SER A 242 45.29 21.33 -5.67
CA SER A 242 44.70 22.62 -6.14
C SER A 242 43.80 22.52 -7.42
N PRO A 243 42.88 23.47 -7.72
CA PRO A 243 41.42 23.24 -7.72
C PRO A 243 40.73 23.62 -9.05
N TYR A 244 39.51 23.15 -9.33
CA TYR A 244 38.65 23.81 -10.32
C TYR A 244 37.15 23.71 -10.00
N THR A 245 36.44 24.70 -10.53
CA THR A 245 35.20 25.39 -10.15
C THR A 245 33.87 24.72 -10.55
N PRO A 246 32.72 25.18 -9.99
CA PRO A 246 31.38 24.69 -10.31
C PRO A 246 30.77 25.40 -11.54
N SER A 247 29.88 24.71 -12.26
CA SER A 247 29.06 25.26 -13.34
C SER A 247 27.58 25.21 -12.99
N THR A 248 26.86 26.27 -13.37
CA THR A 248 25.52 26.66 -12.93
C THR A 248 24.55 26.71 -14.12
N SER A 249 23.27 26.44 -13.84
CA SER A 249 22.04 26.93 -14.54
C SER A 249 21.54 26.14 -15.77
N PRO A 250 20.25 26.28 -16.20
CA PRO A 250 19.14 27.09 -15.64
C PRO A 250 17.78 26.36 -15.46
N SER A 251 16.89 27.07 -14.78
CA SER A 251 15.46 26.85 -14.54
C SER A 251 14.56 27.21 -15.73
N SER A 252 13.40 26.55 -15.83
CA SER A 252 12.28 27.01 -16.67
C SER A 252 10.92 26.70 -16.03
N HIS A 253 10.11 27.74 -15.90
CA HIS A 253 8.71 27.75 -15.46
C HIS A 253 7.75 27.47 -16.64
N SER A 254 6.66 26.72 -16.42
CA SER A 254 5.32 26.94 -17.04
C SER A 254 4.29 25.97 -16.41
N SER A 255 3.25 26.49 -15.75
CA SER A 255 1.86 26.72 -16.24
C SER A 255 0.95 25.49 -16.13
N THR A 256 0.14 25.43 -15.07
CA THR A 256 -0.89 24.40 -14.82
C THR A 256 -2.25 24.76 -15.45
N PRO A 257 -2.93 23.84 -16.17
CA PRO A 257 -4.32 24.01 -16.57
C PRO A 257 -5.30 23.57 -15.45
N PRO A 258 -6.57 24.03 -15.47
CA PRO A 258 -7.52 23.82 -14.37
C PRO A 258 -8.13 22.40 -14.37
N PRO A 259 -8.59 21.88 -13.21
CA PRO A 259 -9.19 20.55 -13.13
C PRO A 259 -10.64 20.50 -13.66
N PRO A 260 -11.06 19.38 -14.28
CA PRO A 260 -12.42 19.17 -14.78
C PRO A 260 -13.44 18.88 -13.66
N PRO A 261 -14.75 19.04 -13.93
CA PRO A 261 -15.79 19.15 -12.91
C PRO A 261 -16.14 17.81 -12.24
N ILE A 262 -16.34 17.86 -10.92
CA ILE A 262 -16.73 16.74 -10.06
C ILE A 262 -18.23 16.48 -10.20
N LEU A 263 -18.61 15.35 -10.78
CA LEU A 263 -19.96 14.80 -10.68
C LEU A 263 -20.16 14.22 -9.27
N LYS A 264 -21.08 14.83 -8.51
CA LYS A 264 -21.43 14.41 -7.15
C LYS A 264 -22.37 13.21 -7.21
N ASN A 265 -21.86 12.02 -6.88
CA ASN A 265 -22.70 10.89 -6.47
C ASN A 265 -22.74 10.85 -4.93
N GLY A 266 -23.95 10.80 -4.37
CA GLY A 266 -24.21 10.88 -2.93
C GLY A 266 -23.42 9.83 -2.14
N ARG A 267 -22.49 10.31 -1.29
CA ARG A 267 -21.70 9.51 -0.35
C ARG A 267 -22.03 9.96 1.08
N ASN A 268 -21.95 9.01 2.00
CA ASN A 268 -22.15 9.23 3.42
C ASN A 268 -20.99 10.09 3.99
N HIS A 269 -21.12 11.42 3.91
CA HIS A 269 -20.07 12.41 4.19
C HIS A 269 -19.37 12.27 5.55
N LYS A 270 -20.02 11.61 6.52
CA LYS A 270 -19.47 11.42 7.87
C LYS A 270 -18.34 10.39 7.90
N LEU A 271 -18.44 9.31 7.11
CA LEU A 271 -17.43 8.24 7.04
C LEU A 271 -16.13 8.73 6.39
N ASP A 272 -16.26 9.53 5.34
CA ASP A 272 -15.12 10.16 4.65
C ASP A 272 -14.36 11.12 5.59
N HIS A 273 -15.06 11.80 6.51
CA HIS A 273 -14.47 12.81 7.39
C HIS A 273 -13.60 12.21 8.50
N GLU A 274 -13.99 11.09 9.10
CA GLU A 274 -13.26 10.47 10.20
C GLU A 274 -11.96 9.81 9.71
N TYR A 275 -12.03 9.07 8.61
CA TYR A 275 -10.85 8.54 7.93
C TYR A 275 -9.90 9.67 7.49
N ALA A 276 -10.44 10.73 6.88
CA ALA A 276 -9.66 11.91 6.52
C ALA A 276 -9.03 12.60 7.73
N SER A 277 -9.65 12.53 8.92
CA SER A 277 -9.09 13.08 10.16
C SER A 277 -7.89 12.28 10.62
N VAL A 278 -7.97 10.94 10.61
CA VAL A 278 -6.82 10.06 10.92
C VAL A 278 -5.68 10.34 9.94
N MET A 279 -5.99 10.41 8.64
CA MET A 279 -5.00 10.71 7.60
C MET A 279 -4.39 12.11 7.73
N LYS A 280 -5.19 13.11 8.11
CA LYS A 280 -4.68 14.46 8.40
C LYS A 280 -3.74 14.45 9.60
N SER A 281 -4.09 13.76 10.68
CA SER A 281 -3.23 13.67 11.87
C SER A 281 -1.90 12.96 11.57
N LEU A 282 -1.91 11.87 10.81
CA LEU A 282 -0.69 11.19 10.35
C LEU A 282 0.17 12.11 9.48
N SER A 283 -0.46 12.83 8.54
CA SER A 283 0.25 13.79 7.69
C SER A 283 0.77 15.03 8.44
N ALA A 284 0.14 15.42 9.54
CA ALA A 284 0.62 16.50 10.40
C ALA A 284 1.86 16.05 11.18
N ALA A 285 1.83 14.85 11.78
CA ALA A 285 2.98 14.24 12.44
C ALA A 285 4.19 14.11 11.49
N ARG A 286 3.95 13.86 10.20
CA ARG A 286 4.97 13.86 9.14
C ARG A 286 5.66 15.20 8.94
N ARG A 287 4.92 16.31 9.00
CA ARG A 287 5.49 17.65 8.83
C ARG A 287 6.33 18.05 10.05
N GLU A 288 5.95 17.58 11.23
CA GLU A 288 6.68 17.83 12.47
C GLU A 288 7.98 17.01 12.55
N SER A 289 8.01 15.78 12.01
CA SER A 289 9.23 14.95 11.97
C SER A 289 10.23 15.35 10.87
N GLY A 290 9.78 16.06 9.84
CA GLY A 290 10.65 16.56 8.75
C GLY A 290 11.43 17.84 9.08
N GLY A 291 11.28 18.40 10.28
CA GLY A 291 11.83 19.72 10.62
C GLY A 291 12.06 19.95 12.10
N SER A 292 12.80 19.08 12.79
CA SER A 292 13.51 19.37 14.05
C SER A 292 14.06 18.07 14.64
N SER A 293 15.23 18.15 15.29
CA SER A 293 15.82 17.10 16.14
C SER A 293 14.79 16.41 17.07
N PRO A 294 14.99 15.12 17.39
CA PRO A 294 13.96 14.28 17.97
C PRO A 294 13.62 14.71 19.41
N LYS A 295 12.40 15.20 19.61
CA LYS A 295 11.79 15.26 20.93
C LYS A 295 10.96 13.99 21.10
N THR A 296 11.27 13.26 22.17
CA THR A 296 10.66 12.02 22.69
C THR A 296 9.22 11.75 22.22
N SER A 297 9.03 10.59 21.59
CA SER A 297 7.82 10.05 20.93
C SER A 297 6.59 9.77 21.81
N SER A 298 6.42 10.43 22.95
CA SER A 298 5.36 10.11 23.93
C SER A 298 4.10 10.97 23.82
N SER A 299 4.06 12.01 22.97
CA SER A 299 2.95 12.97 22.89
C SER A 299 1.90 12.68 21.80
N ILE A 300 2.16 11.81 20.82
CA ILE A 300 1.25 11.60 19.66
C ILE A 300 0.11 10.59 19.97
N LEU A 301 0.14 9.87 21.11
CA LEU A 301 -0.73 8.71 21.35
C LEU A 301 -1.97 8.92 22.24
N ARG A 302 -2.34 10.15 22.64
CA ARG A 302 -3.41 10.37 23.66
C ARG A 302 -4.78 10.83 23.18
N TYR A 303 -5.11 10.75 21.89
CA TYR A 303 -6.48 11.06 21.45
C TYR A 303 -7.14 9.83 20.81
N SER A 304 -7.94 9.12 21.62
CA SER A 304 -9.26 8.54 21.28
C SER A 304 -9.59 7.39 22.24
N SER A 305 -10.09 7.73 23.43
CA SER A 305 -10.81 6.79 24.30
C SER A 305 -12.06 7.49 24.83
N SER A 306 -13.09 7.59 23.99
CA SER A 306 -14.45 7.84 24.47
C SER A 306 -15.15 6.50 24.70
N SER A 307 -15.35 6.19 25.97
CA SER A 307 -16.09 5.04 26.48
C SER A 307 -17.55 5.05 26.00
N SER A 308 -18.00 3.99 25.35
CA SER A 308 -19.42 3.66 25.24
C SER A 308 -19.66 2.42 26.10
N GLN A 309 -20.47 2.59 27.16
CA GLN A 309 -20.93 1.50 28.01
C GLN A 309 -21.96 0.67 27.25
N ASP A 310 -21.71 -0.63 27.09
CA ASP A 310 -22.74 -1.61 26.71
C ASP A 310 -23.49 -2.10 27.96
N PRO A 311 -24.83 -2.23 27.93
CA PRO A 311 -25.59 -2.80 29.01
C PRO A 311 -25.66 -4.34 28.91
N GLN A 312 -25.43 -5.00 30.05
CA GLN A 312 -25.59 -6.45 30.25
C GLN A 312 -27.02 -6.95 29.99
N PRO A 313 -27.22 -8.18 29.47
CA PRO A 313 -28.55 -8.76 29.30
C PRO A 313 -29.07 -9.35 30.62
N ARG A 314 -30.32 -9.01 30.98
CA ARG A 314 -31.04 -9.60 32.13
C ARG A 314 -31.59 -10.98 31.77
N LEU A 315 -31.24 -11.98 32.57
CA LEU A 315 -31.87 -13.30 32.60
C LEU A 315 -33.34 -13.20 33.06
N ALA A 316 -34.28 -13.65 32.23
CA ALA A 316 -35.68 -13.82 32.60
C ALA A 316 -35.89 -15.19 33.27
N LYS A 317 -36.34 -15.18 34.53
CA LYS A 317 -36.86 -16.36 35.23
C LYS A 317 -38.29 -16.64 34.76
N LEU A 318 -38.53 -17.81 34.17
CA LEU A 318 -39.88 -18.35 33.98
C LEU A 318 -40.38 -18.93 35.31
N SER A 319 -41.50 -18.40 35.81
CA SER A 319 -42.30 -18.99 36.88
C SER A 319 -43.49 -19.71 36.27
N LEU A 320 -43.69 -20.99 36.61
CA LEU A 320 -44.91 -21.73 36.30
C LEU A 320 -45.96 -21.49 37.41
N PRO A 321 -47.28 -21.53 37.09
CA PRO A 321 -48.34 -21.41 38.08
C PRO A 321 -48.75 -22.77 38.69
N PRO A 322 -49.41 -22.77 39.86
CA PRO A 322 -49.73 -23.99 40.63
C PRO A 322 -51.03 -24.65 40.14
N PRO A 323 -51.26 -25.92 40.48
CA PRO A 323 -51.90 -26.26 41.77
C PRO A 323 -51.09 -27.19 42.67
#